data_AF-A0A1H4GEW5-F1
#
_entry.id   AF-A0A1H4GEW5-F1
#
_cell.length_a   1.000
_cell.length_b   1.000
_cell.length_c   1.000
_cell.angle_alpha   90.00
_cell.angle_beta   90.00
_cell.angle_gamma   90.00
#
_symmetry.space_group_name_H-M   'P 1'
#
loop_
_entity.id
_entity.type
_entity.pdbx_description
1 polymer ?
#
loop_
_entity_poly.entity_id
_entity_poly.type
_entity_poly.pdbx_seq_one_letter_code
_entity_poly.pdbx_strand_id
1 'polypeptide(L)'
;MKENQIPQIAVSANASLFLYLKERIGDRKSKVEAYCDLLDKASKRFVSRFLRNKDYEIGTNQCHVTITDLAAEWHWHRATVRSYLERMEAFGLIQKITLPKSIVITIPESMSLSELKEEFSSLESSESEAQILDND
;
A
#
# COMPACT_ATOMS: atom_id res chain seq x y z
N MET A 1 -32.50 -12.74 -9.77
CA MET A 1 -31.21 -12.31 -10.33
C MET A 1 -30.79 -11.09 -9.52
N LYS A 2 -29.69 -11.17 -8.75
CA LYS A 2 -29.20 -10.04 -7.96
C LYS A 2 -28.03 -9.47 -8.76
N GLU A 3 -28.27 -8.33 -9.41
CA GLU A 3 -27.30 -7.63 -10.23
C GLU A 3 -26.06 -7.27 -9.41
N ASN A 4 -24.92 -7.73 -9.91
CA ASN A 4 -23.58 -7.40 -9.42
C ASN A 4 -23.31 -5.92 -9.67
N GLN A 5 -23.54 -5.08 -8.66
CA GLN A 5 -22.92 -3.75 -8.63
C GLN A 5 -21.45 -3.93 -8.26
N ILE A 6 -20.62 -4.17 -9.28
CA ILE A 6 -19.17 -3.99 -9.18
C ILE A 6 -18.96 -2.49 -8.90
N PRO A 7 -18.30 -2.10 -7.80
CA PRO A 7 -18.23 -0.71 -7.36
C PRO A 7 -17.42 0.12 -8.36
N GLN A 8 -18.13 0.88 -9.19
CA GLN A 8 -17.58 1.88 -10.14
C GLN A 8 -16.71 2.95 -9.45
N ILE A 9 -16.72 3.02 -8.11
CA ILE A 9 -15.90 3.91 -7.30
C ILE A 9 -14.45 3.41 -7.17
N ALA A 10 -14.19 2.10 -7.33
CA ALA A 10 -12.85 1.52 -7.22
C ALA A 10 -11.94 1.92 -8.41
N VAL A 11 -12.48 1.91 -9.63
CA VAL A 11 -11.71 2.10 -10.88
C VAL A 11 -11.02 3.48 -10.97
N SER A 12 -11.66 4.55 -10.46
CA SER A 12 -11.07 5.90 -10.47
C SER A 12 -9.96 6.07 -9.41
N ALA A 13 -10.06 5.40 -8.27
CA ALA A 13 -9.02 5.43 -7.24
C ALA A 13 -7.77 4.67 -7.70
N ASN A 14 -7.97 3.59 -8.47
CA ASN A 14 -6.92 2.70 -8.94
C ASN A 14 -5.95 3.37 -9.93
N ALA A 15 -6.42 4.23 -10.85
CA ALA A 15 -5.53 4.96 -11.78
C ALA A 15 -4.67 6.03 -11.07
N SER A 16 -5.23 6.78 -10.12
CA SER A 16 -4.47 7.78 -9.35
C SER A 16 -3.48 7.12 -8.39
N LEU A 17 -3.87 5.99 -7.80
CA LEU A 17 -3.00 5.15 -7.00
C LEU A 17 -1.85 4.58 -7.83
N PHE A 18 -2.13 4.08 -9.03
CA PHE A 18 -1.13 3.57 -9.97
C PHE A 18 -0.07 4.62 -10.25
N LEU A 19 -0.47 5.83 -10.64
CA LEU A 19 0.46 6.92 -10.92
C LEU A 19 1.28 7.32 -9.69
N TYR A 20 0.63 7.34 -8.52
CA TYR A 20 1.30 7.62 -7.25
C TYR A 20 2.33 6.55 -6.90
N LEU A 21 2.01 5.26 -7.09
CA LEU A 21 2.88 4.13 -6.80
C LEU A 21 4.04 4.02 -7.80
N LYS A 22 3.80 4.29 -9.09
CA LYS A 22 4.81 4.30 -10.18
C LYS A 22 5.84 5.41 -10.02
N GLU A 23 5.53 6.47 -9.28
CA GLU A 23 6.47 7.56 -8.97
C GLU A 23 7.68 7.04 -8.16
N ARG A 24 8.85 6.98 -8.82
CA ARG A 24 10.11 6.61 -8.19
C ARG A 24 10.63 7.73 -7.27
N ILE A 25 11.06 7.35 -6.08
CA ILE A 25 11.71 8.26 -5.12
C ILE A 25 13.23 7.97 -5.10
N GLY A 26 13.94 8.29 -6.19
CA GLY A 26 15.41 8.18 -6.27
C GLY A 26 15.97 6.79 -5.90
N ASP A 27 17.01 6.77 -5.05
CA ASP A 27 17.68 5.55 -4.53
C ASP A 27 17.01 4.94 -3.28
N ARG A 28 15.80 5.40 -2.94
CA ARG A 28 15.06 4.92 -1.77
C ARG A 28 14.11 3.80 -2.20
N LYS A 29 13.61 3.02 -1.22
CA LYS A 29 12.55 2.05 -1.49
C LYS A 29 11.39 2.78 -2.19
N SER A 30 10.91 2.24 -3.31
CA SER A 30 9.80 2.82 -4.07
C SER A 30 8.49 2.69 -3.30
N LYS A 31 7.47 3.44 -3.69
CA LYS A 31 6.15 3.40 -3.05
C LYS A 31 5.45 2.05 -3.24
N VAL A 32 5.68 1.37 -4.37
CA VAL A 32 5.22 -0.02 -4.57
C VAL A 32 5.92 -0.96 -3.60
N GLU A 33 7.26 -0.88 -3.51
CA GLU A 33 8.03 -1.75 -2.61
C GLU A 33 7.68 -1.51 -1.14
N ALA A 34 7.40 -0.26 -0.75
CA ALA A 34 6.91 0.08 0.59
C ALA A 34 5.53 -0.55 0.88
N TYR A 35 4.64 -0.61 -0.11
CA TYR A 35 3.35 -1.29 0.06
C TYR A 35 3.53 -2.81 0.18
N CYS A 36 4.35 -3.41 -0.69
CA CYS A 36 4.69 -4.83 -0.61
C CYS A 36 5.33 -5.20 0.74
N ASP A 37 6.15 -4.30 1.29
CA ASP A 37 6.76 -4.45 2.62
C ASP A 37 5.71 -4.49 3.74
N LEU A 38 4.69 -3.61 3.66
CA LEU A 38 3.55 -3.63 4.60
C LEU A 38 2.73 -4.91 4.46
N LEU A 39 2.49 -5.37 3.23
CA LEU A 39 1.77 -6.62 2.95
C LEU A 39 2.49 -7.83 3.55
N ASP A 40 3.79 -7.93 3.34
CA ASP A 40 4.60 -9.01 3.91
C ASP A 40 4.61 -8.96 5.45
N LYS A 41 4.78 -7.76 6.02
CA LYS A 41 4.72 -7.55 7.48
C LYS A 41 3.36 -7.91 8.07
N ALA A 42 2.27 -7.50 7.43
CA ALA A 42 0.91 -7.81 7.86
C ALA A 42 0.61 -9.31 7.79
N SER A 43 1.04 -9.97 6.70
CA SER A 43 0.91 -11.42 6.52
C SER A 43 1.66 -12.21 7.59
N LYS A 44 2.83 -11.71 8.00
CA LYS A 44 3.66 -12.31 9.06
C LYS A 44 3.28 -11.89 10.47
N ARG A 45 2.21 -11.09 10.63
CA ARG A 45 1.80 -10.53 11.93
C ARG A 45 2.94 -9.81 12.65
N PHE A 46 3.72 -9.04 11.89
CA PHE A 46 4.97 -8.46 12.36
C PHE A 46 4.74 -7.44 13.49
N VAL A 47 5.50 -7.58 14.57
CA VAL A 47 5.59 -6.60 15.67
C VAL A 47 7.01 -6.04 15.72
N SER A 48 7.15 -4.71 15.64
CA SER A 48 8.44 -4.05 15.83
C SER A 48 9.08 -4.47 17.16
N ARG A 49 10.39 -4.70 17.15
CA ARG A 49 11.13 -5.20 18.33
C ARG A 49 10.94 -4.31 19.56
N PHE A 50 10.80 -3.01 19.37
CA PHE A 50 10.59 -2.04 20.44
C PHE A 50 9.20 -2.12 21.09
N LEU A 51 8.27 -2.86 20.49
CA LEU A 51 6.87 -3.00 20.92
C LEU A 51 6.57 -4.40 21.46
N ARG A 52 7.49 -5.36 21.25
CA ARG A 52 7.35 -6.78 21.60
C ARG A 52 7.15 -7.07 23.09
N ASN A 53 7.37 -6.08 23.95
CA ASN A 53 7.23 -6.16 25.41
C ASN A 53 5.87 -5.65 25.92
N LYS A 54 4.94 -5.33 25.00
CA LYS A 54 3.55 -4.97 25.32
C LYS A 54 2.68 -6.06 24.73
N ASP A 55 1.81 -6.67 25.53
CA ASP A 55 0.86 -7.74 25.17
C ASP A 55 -0.20 -7.25 24.17
N TYR A 56 0.23 -6.75 23.01
CA TYR A 56 -0.65 -6.32 21.94
C TYR A 56 -0.84 -7.50 20.99
N GLU A 57 -1.99 -8.16 21.09
CA GLU A 57 -2.37 -9.24 20.20
C GLU A 57 -2.60 -8.68 18.78
N ILE A 58 -1.74 -9.07 17.85
CA ILE A 58 -1.89 -8.73 16.44
C ILE A 58 -2.92 -9.68 15.78
N GLY A 59 -3.96 -9.09 15.19
CA GLY A 59 -4.97 -9.74 14.36
C GLY A 59 -4.43 -10.26 13.01
N THR A 60 -5.25 -10.97 12.24
CA THR A 60 -4.83 -11.49 10.93
C THR A 60 -4.68 -10.32 9.96
N ASN A 61 -3.66 -10.36 9.10
CA ASN A 61 -3.34 -9.27 8.17
C ASN A 61 -3.08 -7.93 8.88
N GLN A 62 -2.49 -7.98 10.06
CA GLN A 62 -2.10 -6.79 10.82
C GLN A 62 -0.60 -6.77 11.08
N CYS A 63 -0.01 -5.57 11.11
CA CYS A 63 1.34 -5.38 11.63
C CYS A 63 1.39 -4.18 12.59
N HIS A 64 2.28 -4.25 13.58
CA HIS A 64 2.50 -3.22 14.57
C HIS A 64 3.89 -2.64 14.40
N VAL A 65 3.95 -1.42 13.91
CA VAL A 65 5.18 -0.75 13.46
C VAL A 65 5.29 0.63 14.08
N THR A 66 6.46 1.24 13.99
CA THR A 66 6.63 2.67 14.28
C THR A 66 7.02 3.42 13.02
N ILE A 67 6.67 4.71 12.95
CA ILE A 67 7.11 5.59 11.85
C ILE A 67 8.64 5.61 11.75
N THR A 68 9.34 5.50 12.89
CA THR A 68 10.81 5.50 12.92
C THR A 68 11.39 4.24 12.29
N ASP A 69 10.82 3.07 12.56
CA ASP A 69 11.29 1.80 11.98
C ASP A 69 11.08 1.80 10.46
N LEU A 70 9.88 2.18 10.00
CA LEU A 70 9.57 2.28 8.57
C LEU A 70 10.47 3.30 7.87
N ALA A 71 10.71 4.46 8.48
CA ALA A 71 11.58 5.49 7.93
C ALA A 71 13.02 4.97 7.73
N ALA A 72 13.53 4.22 8.70
CA ALA A 72 14.86 3.62 8.62
C ALA A 72 14.93 2.52 7.55
N GLU A 73 13.94 1.63 7.51
CA GLU A 73 13.90 0.49 6.59
C GLU A 73 13.63 0.90 5.13
N TRP A 74 12.85 1.95 4.91
CA TRP A 74 12.53 2.45 3.57
C TRP A 74 13.49 3.57 3.12
N HIS A 75 14.38 4.00 4.01
CA HIS A 75 15.25 5.17 3.82
C HIS A 75 14.47 6.45 3.48
N TRP A 76 13.32 6.64 4.13
CA TRP A 76 12.44 7.80 3.93
C TRP A 76 12.51 8.77 5.11
N HIS A 77 12.17 10.04 4.88
CA HIS A 77 11.90 10.95 5.99
C HIS A 77 10.62 10.51 6.71
N ARG A 78 10.57 10.66 8.03
CA ARG A 78 9.39 10.33 8.84
C ARG A 78 8.12 11.06 8.37
N ALA A 79 8.25 12.28 7.83
CA ALA A 79 7.14 13.02 7.24
C ALA A 79 6.60 12.30 5.98
N THR A 80 7.48 11.84 5.10
CA THR A 80 7.12 11.07 3.90
C THR A 80 6.39 9.78 4.26
N VAL A 81 6.86 9.05 5.27
CA VAL A 81 6.17 7.83 5.76
C VAL A 81 4.75 8.16 6.23
N ARG A 82 4.56 9.23 7.02
CA ARG A 82 3.22 9.64 7.48
C ARG A 82 2.30 9.97 6.30
N SER A 83 2.73 10.85 5.40
CA SER A 83 1.94 11.25 4.24
C SER A 83 1.69 10.11 3.25
N TYR A 84 2.56 9.10 3.22
CA TYR A 84 2.34 7.88 2.47
C TYR A 84 1.22 7.05 3.11
N LEU A 85 1.32 6.75 4.41
CA LEU A 85 0.30 5.98 5.13
C LEU A 85 -1.08 6.67 5.15
N GLU A 86 -1.12 8.00 5.18
CA GLU A 86 -2.35 8.78 5.01
C GLU A 86 -2.98 8.57 3.63
N ARG A 87 -2.17 8.60 2.57
CA ARG A 87 -2.64 8.32 1.22
C ARG A 87 -3.11 6.89 1.05
N MET A 88 -2.36 5.91 1.55
CA MET A 88 -2.76 4.50 1.47
C MET A 88 -4.08 4.23 2.20
N GLU A 89 -4.31 4.89 3.34
CA GLU A 89 -5.60 4.83 4.04
C GLU A 89 -6.71 5.53 3.26
N ALA A 90 -6.45 6.69 2.66
CA ALA A 90 -7.42 7.38 1.80
C ALA A 90 -7.81 6.55 0.57
N PHE A 91 -6.89 5.73 0.05
CA PHE A 91 -7.16 4.77 -1.03
C PHE A 91 -7.84 3.48 -0.55
N GLY A 92 -8.01 3.28 0.76
CA GLY A 92 -8.63 2.08 1.33
C GLY A 92 -7.73 0.84 1.35
N LEU A 93 -6.46 0.97 0.97
CA LEU A 93 -5.48 -0.14 0.91
C LEU A 93 -5.04 -0.62 2.29
N ILE A 94 -5.08 0.28 3.26
CA ILE A 94 -4.75 0.00 4.64
C ILE A 94 -5.76 0.71 5.55
N GLN A 95 -5.93 0.18 6.75
CA GLN A 95 -6.53 0.89 7.87
C GLN A 95 -5.46 1.06 8.94
N LYS A 96 -5.36 2.24 9.56
CA LYS A 96 -4.38 2.45 10.63
C LYS A 96 -5.01 2.88 11.95
N ILE A 97 -4.53 2.29 13.04
CA ILE A 97 -4.80 2.74 14.40
C ILE A 97 -3.54 3.39 14.94
N THR A 98 -3.62 4.71 15.17
CA THR A 98 -2.49 5.47 15.73
C THR A 98 -2.49 5.36 17.25
N LEU A 99 -1.39 4.85 17.79
CA LEU A 99 -1.10 4.78 19.22
C LEU A 99 -0.03 5.83 19.57
N PRO A 100 0.16 6.21 20.85
CA PRO A 100 1.04 7.33 21.23
C PRO A 100 2.48 7.27 20.71
N LYS A 101 3.01 6.08 20.40
CA LYS A 101 4.37 5.89 19.86
C LYS A 101 4.47 4.90 18.71
N SER A 102 3.34 4.38 18.23
CA SER A 102 3.31 3.26 17.29
C SER A 102 2.02 3.27 16.48
N ILE A 103 1.97 2.47 15.43
CA ILE A 103 0.83 2.37 14.54
C ILE A 103 0.55 0.90 14.29
N VAL A 104 -0.70 0.51 14.39
CA VAL A 104 -1.17 -0.80 13.94
C VAL A 104 -1.78 -0.60 12.57
N ILE A 105 -1.25 -1.30 11.58
CA ILE A 105 -1.71 -1.27 10.20
C ILE A 105 -2.47 -2.57 9.96
N THR A 106 -3.69 -2.47 9.47
CA THR A 106 -4.52 -3.60 9.02
C THR A 106 -4.65 -3.52 7.51
N ILE A 107 -4.45 -4.64 6.84
CA ILE A 107 -4.69 -4.75 5.41
C ILE A 107 -6.00 -5.52 5.21
N PRO A 108 -7.04 -4.89 4.64
CA PRO A 108 -8.31 -5.55 4.39
C PRO A 108 -8.14 -6.69 3.38
N GLU A 109 -8.79 -7.83 3.61
CA GLU A 109 -8.73 -9.00 2.72
C GLU A 109 -9.29 -8.73 1.32
N SER A 110 -10.18 -7.75 1.19
CA SER A 110 -10.76 -7.30 -0.08
C SER A 110 -9.78 -6.51 -0.96
N MET A 111 -8.51 -6.41 -0.57
CA MET A 111 -7.47 -5.74 -1.34
C MET A 111 -6.26 -6.66 -1.44
N SER A 112 -6.54 -7.84 -2.00
CA SER A 112 -5.52 -8.79 -2.38
C SER A 112 -4.65 -8.17 -3.48
N LEU A 113 -3.33 -8.34 -3.37
CA LEU A 113 -2.37 -7.97 -4.43
C LEU A 113 -2.77 -8.55 -5.80
N SER A 114 -3.58 -9.62 -5.83
CA SER A 114 -4.09 -10.21 -7.08
C SER A 114 -5.01 -9.28 -7.86
N GLU A 115 -5.94 -8.57 -7.20
CA GLU A 115 -6.87 -7.65 -7.87
C GLU A 115 -6.13 -6.44 -8.43
N LEU A 116 -5.20 -5.90 -7.64
CA LEU A 116 -4.32 -4.85 -8.12
C LEU A 116 -3.43 -5.33 -9.27
N LYS A 117 -2.84 -6.53 -9.19
CA LYS A 117 -1.99 -7.08 -10.27
C LYS A 117 -2.74 -7.27 -11.59
N GLU A 118 -4.00 -7.70 -11.53
CA GLU A 118 -4.84 -7.88 -12.71
C GLU A 118 -5.12 -6.52 -13.38
N GLU A 119 -5.42 -5.49 -12.60
CA GLU A 119 -5.53 -4.10 -13.08
C GLU A 119 -4.19 -3.52 -13.58
N PHE A 120 -3.09 -3.74 -12.86
CA PHE A 120 -1.74 -3.32 -13.26
C PHE A 120 -1.35 -3.93 -14.62
N SER A 121 -1.66 -5.21 -14.84
CA SER A 121 -1.39 -5.90 -16.10
C SER A 121 -2.26 -5.38 -17.25
N SER A 122 -3.53 -5.05 -17.00
CA SER A 122 -4.40 -4.46 -18.03
C SER A 122 -4.01 -3.03 -18.41
N LEU A 123 -3.52 -2.23 -17.45
CA LEU A 123 -3.08 -0.85 -17.71
C LEU A 123 -1.76 -0.76 -18.47
N GLU A 124 -0.77 -1.61 -18.16
CA GLU A 124 0.50 -1.62 -18.92
C GLU A 124 0.33 -2.08 -20.38
N SER A 125 -0.64 -2.97 -20.65
CA SER A 125 -1.00 -3.31 -22.03
C SER A 125 -1.57 -2.12 -22.80
N SER A 126 -2.31 -1.21 -22.14
CA SER A 126 -2.88 -0.01 -22.78
C SER A 126 -1.85 1.09 -23.01
N GLU A 127 -0.86 1.28 -22.13
CA GLU A 127 0.22 2.27 -22.34
C GLU A 127 1.13 1.89 -23.53
N SER A 128 1.26 0.59 -23.81
CA SER A 128 2.12 0.07 -24.89
C SER A 128 1.54 0.30 -26.29
N GLU A 129 0.21 0.34 -26.45
CA GLU A 129 -0.45 0.58 -27.74
C GLU A 129 -0.43 2.08 -28.15
N ALA A 130 -0.32 3.00 -27.18
CA ALA A 130 -0.31 4.44 -27.45
C ALA A 130 1.01 4.97 -28.04
N GLN A 131 2.11 4.20 -28.00
CA GLN A 131 3.40 4.63 -28.56
C GLN A 131 3.63 4.19 -30.02
N ILE A 132 2.67 3.53 -30.67
CA ILE A 132 2.84 3.01 -32.04
C ILE A 132 2.18 3.91 -33.11
N LEU A 133 1.42 4.95 -32.73
CA LEU A 133 0.71 5.83 -33.67
C LEU A 133 1.38 7.19 -33.97
N ASP A 134 2.53 7.49 -33.36
CA ASP A 134 3.29 8.75 -33.57
C ASP A 134 4.59 8.54 -34.35
N ASN A 135 4.59 7.60 -35.32
CA ASN A 135 5.75 7.38 -36.19
C ASN A 135 5.29 7.10 -37.63
N ASP A 136 4.63 8.10 -38.24
CA ASP A 136 4.45 8.27 -39.69
C ASP A 136 4.98 9.65 -40.11
#